data_AF-A0A0C2JCR3-F1
#
_entry.id   AF-A0A0C2JCR3-F1
#
_cell.length_a   1.000
_cell.length_b   1.000
_cell.length_c   1.000
_cell.angle_alpha   90.00
_cell.angle_beta   90.00
_cell.angle_gamma   90.00
#
_symmetry.space_group_name_H-M   'P 1'
#
loop_
_entity.id
_entity.type
_entity.pdbx_description
1 polymer ?
#
loop_
_entity_poly.entity_id
_entity_poly.type
_entity_poly.pdbx_seq_one_letter_code
_entity_poly.pdbx_strand_id
1 'polypeptide(L)'
;MPTFETKSSEPSTKRSHEQHHIVSNKAVAPYTTGLHAGNAYWMARLSKEVYLSDSTPNPKPDEERILANLLEDDKRFVSVLGVSCNSAQAAVIEHQDYLCITFRGTDELADWLDNLNAFATNDLFGAFHRGFWQSLEDVWRPLNARFRQLQQQKPRPLFITGHSLGGAMATIAAAKLLHEDKPFTSVYTFGQPRAVTRDTARLFNAECKSRYFRFHNNNDIVTRAPARMMGYSHIGRYLYISSEQQIHQEVGLWFKFVDYVDGAVSALLEEGIDLVEDHDIDKYLAAVTKWDLMA
;
A
#
# COMPACT_ATOMS: atom_id res chain seq x y z
N MET A 1 -51.33 16.46 47.40
CA MET A 1 -50.24 15.48 47.19
C MET A 1 -50.39 14.95 45.77
N PRO A 2 -49.74 15.53 44.75
CA PRO A 2 -49.82 15.03 43.39
C PRO A 2 -48.83 13.89 43.16
N THR A 3 -49.27 12.94 42.35
CA THR A 3 -48.65 11.68 41.95
C THR A 3 -47.44 11.87 41.03
N PHE A 4 -46.37 11.11 41.28
CA PHE A 4 -45.19 11.00 40.42
C PHE A 4 -45.50 10.12 39.18
N GLU A 5 -45.38 10.69 37.98
CA GLU A 5 -45.30 9.93 36.72
C GLU A 5 -43.83 9.63 36.40
N THR A 6 -43.45 8.35 36.38
CA THR A 6 -42.16 7.90 35.87
C THR A 6 -42.24 7.66 34.36
N LYS A 7 -41.58 8.51 33.57
CA LYS A 7 -41.36 8.29 32.13
C LYS A 7 -40.45 7.06 31.93
N SER A 8 -40.99 6.04 31.30
CA SER A 8 -40.24 4.91 30.74
C SER A 8 -39.44 5.36 29.51
N SER A 9 -38.11 5.26 29.58
CA SER A 9 -37.23 5.44 28.43
C SER A 9 -37.15 4.13 27.63
N GLU A 10 -37.66 4.15 26.39
CA GLU A 10 -37.42 3.07 25.42
C GLU A 10 -35.95 3.07 24.98
N PRO A 11 -35.31 1.90 24.79
CA PRO A 11 -33.94 1.83 24.32
C PRO A 11 -33.89 2.03 22.80
N SER A 12 -33.17 3.07 22.39
CA SER A 12 -32.73 3.35 21.02
C SER A 12 -32.05 2.12 20.40
N THR A 13 -32.73 1.49 19.44
CA THR A 13 -32.17 0.46 18.57
C THR A 13 -31.06 1.05 17.69
N LYS A 14 -29.81 0.72 18.01
CA LYS A 14 -28.65 0.98 17.14
C LYS A 14 -28.87 0.22 15.83
N ARG A 15 -29.04 0.94 14.73
CA ARG A 15 -28.95 0.39 13.37
C ARG A 15 -27.53 -0.11 13.16
N SER A 16 -27.37 -1.41 13.01
CA SER A 16 -26.16 -2.04 12.52
C SER A 16 -25.92 -1.59 11.08
N HIS A 17 -24.77 -0.96 10.83
CA HIS A 17 -24.29 -0.70 9.48
C HIS A 17 -23.91 -2.04 8.83
N GLU A 18 -24.78 -2.56 7.97
CA GLU A 18 -24.39 -3.59 7.00
C GLU A 18 -23.42 -2.95 6.01
N GLN A 19 -22.14 -3.29 6.12
CA GLN A 19 -21.15 -2.99 5.08
C GLN A 19 -21.45 -3.89 3.88
N HIS A 20 -22.09 -3.35 2.86
CA HIS A 20 -22.23 -4.03 1.57
C HIS A 20 -20.84 -4.33 1.01
N HIS A 21 -20.49 -5.61 0.94
CA HIS A 21 -19.26 -6.09 0.31
C HIS A 21 -19.37 -5.86 -1.20
N ILE A 22 -18.76 -4.77 -1.70
CA ILE A 22 -18.71 -4.50 -3.14
C ILE A 22 -17.60 -5.38 -3.74
N VAL A 23 -17.98 -6.55 -4.24
CA VAL A 23 -17.07 -7.45 -4.96
C VAL A 23 -16.90 -6.93 -6.39
N SER A 24 -15.67 -6.57 -6.76
CA SER A 24 -15.34 -6.15 -8.13
C SER A 24 -15.16 -7.36 -9.05
N ASN A 25 -15.74 -7.34 -10.25
CA ASN A 25 -15.56 -8.40 -11.26
C ASN A 25 -14.25 -8.25 -12.08
N LYS A 26 -13.27 -7.50 -11.57
CA LYS A 26 -12.01 -7.25 -12.29
C LYS A 26 -11.08 -8.45 -12.14
N ALA A 27 -10.58 -8.99 -13.25
CA ALA A 27 -9.56 -10.02 -13.24
C ALA A 27 -8.14 -9.42 -13.25
N VAL A 28 -7.18 -10.10 -12.61
CA VAL A 28 -5.76 -9.81 -12.83
C VAL A 28 -5.39 -10.16 -14.27
N ALA A 29 -4.54 -9.34 -14.88
CA ALA A 29 -3.84 -9.61 -16.14
C ALA A 29 -2.37 -9.92 -15.82
N PRO A 30 -2.00 -11.19 -15.54
CA PRO A 30 -0.74 -11.54 -14.86
C PRO A 30 0.54 -11.15 -15.62
N TYR A 31 0.47 -11.13 -16.95
CA TYR A 31 1.60 -10.80 -17.83
C TYR A 31 1.62 -9.35 -18.29
N THR A 32 0.67 -8.53 -17.81
CA THR A 32 0.64 -7.09 -18.12
C THR A 32 1.54 -6.35 -17.15
N THR A 33 2.70 -5.89 -17.64
CA THR A 33 3.64 -5.05 -16.87
C THR A 33 3.21 -3.59 -16.80
N GLY A 34 2.40 -3.16 -17.77
CA GLY A 34 1.82 -1.83 -17.83
C GLY A 34 0.70 -1.61 -16.81
N LEU A 35 0.20 -0.38 -16.77
CA LEU A 35 -0.88 0.02 -15.88
C LEU A 35 -2.17 -0.69 -16.29
N HIS A 36 -2.79 -1.42 -15.37
CA HIS A 36 -4.02 -2.17 -15.64
C HIS A 36 -4.99 -2.06 -14.46
N ALA A 37 -6.26 -1.74 -14.74
CA ALA A 37 -7.27 -1.50 -13.69
C ALA A 37 -7.49 -2.73 -12.80
N GLY A 38 -7.56 -3.92 -13.39
CA GLY A 38 -7.70 -5.15 -12.62
C GLY A 38 -6.48 -5.50 -11.79
N ASN A 39 -5.28 -5.15 -12.26
CA ASN A 39 -4.07 -5.35 -11.46
C ASN A 39 -4.07 -4.38 -10.28
N ALA A 40 -4.40 -3.10 -10.52
CA ALA A 40 -4.52 -2.10 -9.46
C ALA A 40 -5.55 -2.48 -8.40
N TYR A 41 -6.73 -2.95 -8.81
CA TYR A 41 -7.77 -3.43 -7.88
C TYR A 41 -7.25 -4.55 -6.97
N TRP A 42 -6.71 -5.62 -7.56
CA TRP A 42 -6.24 -6.75 -6.77
C TRP A 42 -5.06 -6.39 -5.87
N MET A 43 -4.14 -5.54 -6.34
CA MET A 43 -3.04 -5.09 -5.51
C MET A 43 -3.51 -4.22 -4.33
N ALA A 44 -4.54 -3.38 -4.50
CA ALA A 44 -5.16 -2.65 -3.40
C ALA A 44 -5.86 -3.62 -2.42
N ARG A 45 -6.63 -4.58 -2.96
CA ARG A 45 -7.35 -5.59 -2.17
C ARG A 45 -6.39 -6.40 -1.30
N LEU A 46 -5.27 -6.86 -1.85
CA LEU A 46 -4.24 -7.61 -1.14
C LEU A 46 -3.44 -6.74 -0.14
N SER A 47 -3.28 -5.45 -0.43
CA SER A 47 -2.71 -4.48 0.52
C SER A 47 -3.64 -4.18 1.70
N LYS A 48 -4.96 -4.30 1.52
CA LYS A 48 -5.93 -4.25 2.62
C LYS A 48 -5.88 -5.52 3.48
N GLU A 49 -5.92 -6.68 2.84
CA GLU A 49 -6.01 -7.97 3.55
C GLU A 49 -4.85 -8.22 4.51
N VAL A 50 -3.64 -7.76 4.19
CA VAL A 50 -2.46 -7.96 5.06
C VAL A 50 -2.55 -7.24 6.41
N TYR A 51 -3.54 -6.35 6.62
CA TYR A 51 -3.84 -5.76 7.93
C TYR A 51 -4.64 -6.67 8.85
N LEU A 52 -5.25 -7.75 8.33
CA LEU A 52 -5.86 -8.76 9.18
C LEU A 52 -4.75 -9.50 9.91
N SER A 53 -4.65 -9.26 11.21
CA SER A 53 -3.70 -9.95 12.06
C SER A 53 -4.36 -10.98 12.95
N ASP A 54 -3.60 -12.00 13.33
CA ASP A 54 -4.02 -12.90 14.39
C ASP A 54 -4.09 -12.14 15.74
N SER A 55 -4.95 -12.60 16.65
CA SER A 55 -5.18 -11.94 17.95
C SER A 55 -4.05 -12.17 18.96
N THR A 56 -2.81 -12.33 18.49
CA THR A 56 -1.66 -12.68 19.34
C THR A 56 -0.92 -11.42 19.84
N PRO A 57 -0.11 -11.53 20.91
CA PRO A 57 0.69 -10.41 21.43
C PRO A 57 1.75 -9.88 20.46
N ASN A 58 2.12 -10.67 19.44
CA ASN A 58 2.99 -10.23 18.36
C ASN A 58 2.29 -10.53 17.03
N PRO A 59 1.32 -9.68 16.65
CA PRO A 59 0.41 -9.97 15.56
C PRO A 59 1.20 -10.26 14.29
N LYS A 60 0.86 -11.36 13.61
CA LYS A 60 1.27 -11.61 12.23
C LYS A 60 0.03 -11.61 11.34
N PRO A 61 0.18 -11.42 10.01
CA PRO A 61 -0.95 -11.57 9.10
C PRO A 61 -1.66 -12.91 9.31
N ASP A 62 -2.98 -12.87 9.49
CA ASP A 62 -3.83 -14.03 9.76
C ASP A 62 -4.03 -14.81 8.45
N GLU A 63 -3.13 -15.77 8.22
CA GLU A 63 -3.07 -16.56 6.99
C GLU A 63 -4.40 -17.24 6.65
N GLU A 64 -5.10 -17.78 7.65
CA GLU A 64 -6.36 -18.49 7.46
C GLU A 64 -7.50 -17.55 7.09
N ARG A 65 -7.66 -16.44 7.82
CA ARG A 65 -8.70 -15.44 7.53
C ARG A 65 -8.45 -14.72 6.21
N ILE A 66 -7.21 -14.35 5.93
CA ILE A 66 -6.84 -13.72 4.66
C ILE A 66 -7.17 -14.68 3.50
N LEU A 67 -6.76 -15.94 3.59
CA LEU A 67 -7.04 -16.92 2.53
C LEU A 67 -8.55 -17.15 2.38
N ALA A 68 -9.29 -17.25 3.48
CA ALA A 68 -10.75 -17.43 3.45
C ALA A 68 -11.43 -16.26 2.72
N ASN A 69 -11.11 -15.01 3.09
CA ASN A 69 -11.65 -13.82 2.43
C ASN A 69 -11.30 -13.77 0.93
N LEU A 70 -10.05 -14.04 0.59
CA LEU A 70 -9.60 -14.03 -0.81
C LEU A 70 -10.31 -15.12 -1.63
N LEU A 71 -10.58 -16.28 -1.03
CA LEU A 71 -11.35 -17.35 -1.68
C LEU A 71 -12.82 -16.98 -1.88
N GLU A 72 -13.40 -16.05 -1.13
CA GLU A 72 -14.74 -15.53 -1.41
C GLU A 72 -14.77 -14.73 -2.72
N ASP A 73 -13.72 -13.95 -2.98
CA ASP A 73 -13.58 -13.13 -4.19
C ASP A 73 -13.09 -13.94 -5.42
N ASP A 74 -12.12 -14.86 -5.24
CA ASP A 74 -11.59 -15.72 -6.31
C ASP A 74 -11.15 -17.10 -5.80
N LYS A 75 -11.77 -18.17 -6.29
CA LYS A 75 -11.48 -19.56 -5.89
C LYS A 75 -10.10 -20.07 -6.30
N ARG A 76 -9.33 -19.28 -7.07
CA ARG A 76 -7.99 -19.63 -7.54
C ARG A 76 -6.86 -19.19 -6.61
N PHE A 77 -7.15 -18.54 -5.48
CA PHE A 77 -6.15 -18.42 -4.42
C PHE A 77 -5.79 -19.78 -3.83
N VAL A 78 -4.52 -19.97 -3.46
CA VAL A 78 -3.96 -21.28 -3.09
C VAL A 78 -3.43 -21.26 -1.66
N SER A 79 -2.57 -20.30 -1.33
CA SER A 79 -1.95 -20.21 -0.01
C SER A 79 -1.53 -18.79 0.35
N VAL A 80 -1.39 -18.54 1.64
CA VAL A 80 -0.85 -17.28 2.20
C VAL A 80 0.24 -17.67 3.19
N LEU A 81 1.38 -16.98 3.16
CA LEU A 81 2.39 -17.05 4.22
C LEU A 81 2.56 -15.66 4.83
N GLY A 82 2.21 -15.50 6.10
CA GLY A 82 2.42 -14.27 6.86
C GLY A 82 3.77 -14.27 7.57
N VAL A 83 4.42 -13.11 7.62
CA VAL A 83 5.69 -12.90 8.33
C VAL A 83 5.55 -11.64 9.17
N SER A 84 6.03 -11.71 10.42
CA SER A 84 6.11 -10.56 11.34
C SER A 84 7.45 -10.59 12.08
N CYS A 85 8.15 -9.45 12.09
CA CYS A 85 9.42 -9.27 12.80
C CYS A 85 9.62 -7.77 13.12
N ASN A 86 9.92 -7.41 14.37
CA ASN A 86 10.17 -6.03 14.82
C ASN A 86 9.14 -5.00 14.27
N SER A 87 7.85 -5.29 14.41
CA SER A 87 6.72 -4.50 13.89
C SER A 87 6.55 -4.49 12.36
N ALA A 88 7.53 -4.97 11.58
CA ALA A 88 7.37 -5.15 10.15
C ALA A 88 6.54 -6.40 9.85
N GLN A 89 5.55 -6.25 8.98
CA GLN A 89 4.63 -7.32 8.61
C GLN A 89 4.44 -7.39 7.10
N ALA A 90 4.35 -8.61 6.59
CA ALA A 90 4.25 -8.87 5.16
C ALA A 90 3.67 -10.26 4.90
N ALA A 91 3.21 -10.50 3.67
CA ALA A 91 2.79 -11.81 3.24
C ALA A 91 3.24 -12.15 1.81
N VAL A 92 3.47 -13.44 1.57
CA VAL A 92 3.51 -14.00 0.21
C VAL A 92 2.16 -14.66 -0.05
N ILE A 93 1.46 -14.20 -1.09
CA ILE A 93 0.15 -14.69 -1.50
C ILE A 93 0.31 -15.46 -2.81
N GLU A 94 -0.17 -16.69 -2.80
CA GLU A 94 -0.14 -17.60 -3.94
C GLU A 94 -1.50 -17.65 -4.62
N HIS A 95 -1.52 -17.36 -5.91
CA HIS A 95 -2.65 -17.56 -6.81
C HIS A 95 -2.25 -18.56 -7.91
N GLN A 96 -3.22 -19.24 -8.52
CA GLN A 96 -2.94 -20.20 -9.60
C GLN A 96 -2.18 -19.58 -10.79
N ASP A 97 -2.41 -18.29 -11.04
CA ASP A 97 -1.89 -17.55 -12.20
C ASP A 97 -0.76 -16.55 -11.90
N TYR A 98 -0.56 -16.14 -10.64
CA TYR A 98 0.46 -15.17 -10.24
C TYR A 98 0.88 -15.35 -8.78
N LEU A 99 1.97 -14.70 -8.39
CA LEU A 99 2.41 -14.54 -7.01
C LEU A 99 2.35 -13.07 -6.63
N CYS A 100 2.08 -12.79 -5.36
CA CYS A 100 2.13 -11.42 -4.82
C CYS A 100 2.93 -11.38 -3.53
N ILE A 101 3.88 -10.47 -3.41
CA ILE A 101 4.47 -10.10 -2.11
C ILE A 101 3.79 -8.79 -1.68
N THR A 102 3.05 -8.83 -0.58
CA THR A 102 2.36 -7.67 -0.01
C THR A 102 2.98 -7.27 1.32
N PHE A 103 3.12 -5.97 1.56
CA PHE A 103 3.69 -5.41 2.78
C PHE A 103 2.64 -4.57 3.49
N ARG A 104 2.52 -4.77 4.80
CA ARG A 104 1.61 -4.00 5.66
C ARG A 104 2.24 -2.65 6.00
N GLY A 105 1.39 -1.64 6.19
CA GLY A 105 1.79 -0.39 6.83
C GLY A 105 1.71 -0.47 8.36
N THR A 106 1.66 0.69 9.00
CA THR A 106 1.46 0.83 10.46
C THR A 106 0.04 1.31 10.74
N ASP A 107 -0.56 0.86 11.86
CA ASP A 107 -1.85 1.39 12.34
C ASP A 107 -1.68 2.76 13.03
N GLU A 108 -0.48 3.07 13.52
CA GLU A 108 -0.14 4.29 14.26
C GLU A 108 0.61 5.26 13.35
N LEU A 109 -0.07 5.74 12.31
CA LEU A 109 0.55 6.53 11.24
C LEU A 109 1.02 7.92 11.71
N ALA A 110 0.24 8.58 12.56
CA ALA A 110 0.59 9.91 13.08
C ALA A 110 1.87 9.84 13.92
N ASP A 111 1.94 8.88 14.85
CA ASP A 111 3.14 8.65 15.67
C ASP A 111 4.35 8.26 14.82
N TRP A 112 4.14 7.49 13.75
CA TRP A 112 5.20 7.17 12.80
C TRP A 112 5.72 8.41 12.06
N LEU A 113 4.84 9.32 11.62
CA LEU A 113 5.21 10.57 10.96
C LEU A 113 6.01 11.50 11.89
N ASP A 114 5.57 11.62 13.14
CA ASP A 114 6.23 12.47 14.15
C ASP A 114 7.63 11.94 14.50
N ASN A 115 7.80 10.61 14.57
CA ASN A 115 9.07 9.96 14.87
C ASN A 115 9.95 9.68 13.64
N LEU A 116 9.58 10.21 12.47
CA LEU A 116 10.26 9.90 11.21
C LEU A 116 11.68 10.47 11.17
N ASN A 117 12.67 9.58 11.22
CA ASN A 117 14.08 9.92 11.05
C ASN A 117 14.54 9.73 9.60
N ALA A 118 14.81 10.83 8.88
CA ALA A 118 15.17 10.83 7.46
C ALA A 118 16.61 10.36 7.13
N PHE A 119 17.22 9.50 7.95
CA PHE A 119 18.56 8.99 7.69
C PHE A 119 18.55 8.02 6.50
N ALA A 120 19.50 8.19 5.59
CA ALA A 120 19.70 7.28 4.47
C ALA A 120 20.76 6.21 4.82
N THR A 121 20.61 5.03 4.21
CA THR A 121 21.63 3.97 4.18
C THR A 121 22.03 3.72 2.73
N ASN A 122 23.32 3.55 2.47
CA ASN A 122 23.85 3.22 1.15
C ASN A 122 23.86 1.70 0.96
N ASP A 123 23.19 1.21 -0.07
CA ASP A 123 23.11 -0.22 -0.40
C ASP A 123 22.75 -0.40 -1.90
N LEU A 124 22.83 -1.62 -2.43
CA LEU A 124 22.54 -1.95 -3.83
C LEU A 124 23.21 -0.97 -4.82
N PHE A 125 22.42 -0.12 -5.45
CA PHE A 125 22.84 0.89 -6.44
C PHE A 125 22.60 2.34 -5.97
N GLY A 126 22.35 2.58 -4.68
CA GLY A 126 22.10 3.94 -4.19
C GLY A 126 21.84 4.05 -2.70
N ALA A 127 21.14 5.12 -2.33
CA ALA A 127 20.76 5.41 -0.95
C ALA A 127 19.24 5.27 -0.75
N PHE A 128 18.87 4.58 0.33
CA PHE A 128 17.50 4.23 0.73
C PHE A 128 17.21 4.75 2.15
N HIS A 129 15.95 5.02 2.47
CA HIS A 129 15.56 5.41 3.83
C HIS A 129 15.88 4.27 4.81
N ARG A 130 16.69 4.54 5.84
CA ARG A 130 17.26 3.52 6.74
C ARG A 130 16.17 2.73 7.48
N GLY A 131 15.13 3.40 7.97
CA GLY A 131 14.04 2.74 8.70
C GLY A 131 13.29 1.75 7.81
N PHE A 132 12.97 2.15 6.57
CA PHE A 132 12.25 1.30 5.63
C PHE A 132 13.10 0.12 5.16
N TRP A 133 14.40 0.36 4.99
CA TRP A 133 15.36 -0.69 4.68
C TRP A 133 15.38 -1.75 5.77
N GLN A 134 15.52 -1.34 7.03
CA GLN A 134 15.52 -2.26 8.17
C GLN A 134 14.22 -3.06 8.26
N SER A 135 13.06 -2.39 8.15
CA SER A 135 11.77 -3.06 8.19
C SER A 135 11.65 -4.12 7.09
N LEU A 136 12.13 -3.85 5.87
CA LEU A 136 12.15 -4.86 4.83
C LEU A 136 13.09 -6.02 5.20
N GLU A 137 14.32 -5.73 5.63
CA GLU A 137 15.31 -6.77 5.97
C GLU A 137 14.79 -7.74 7.04
N ASP A 138 14.04 -7.23 8.04
CA ASP A 138 13.45 -8.00 9.12
C ASP A 138 12.50 -9.11 8.63
N VAL A 139 11.84 -8.90 7.48
CA VAL A 139 10.88 -9.86 6.90
C VAL A 139 11.36 -10.49 5.58
N TRP A 140 12.40 -9.94 4.93
CA TRP A 140 12.74 -10.29 3.55
C TRP A 140 13.18 -11.75 3.38
N ARG A 141 13.99 -12.27 4.30
CA ARG A 141 14.56 -13.62 4.19
C ARG A 141 13.48 -14.71 4.07
N PRO A 142 12.49 -14.83 4.98
CA PRO A 142 11.43 -15.82 4.85
C PRO A 142 10.52 -15.59 3.63
N LEU A 143 10.22 -14.32 3.29
CA LEU A 143 9.41 -14.00 2.10
C LEU A 143 10.10 -14.47 0.81
N ASN A 144 11.38 -14.13 0.63
CA ASN A 144 12.17 -14.51 -0.55
C ASN A 144 12.35 -16.03 -0.62
N ALA A 145 12.52 -16.71 0.52
CA ALA A 145 12.59 -18.17 0.56
C ALA A 145 11.29 -18.81 0.05
N ARG A 146 10.13 -18.35 0.55
CA ARG A 146 8.81 -18.84 0.09
C ARG A 146 8.57 -18.52 -1.38
N PHE A 147 8.87 -17.30 -1.81
CA PHE A 147 8.76 -16.90 -3.22
C PHE A 147 9.58 -17.80 -4.13
N ARG A 148 10.86 -18.06 -3.80
CA ARG A 148 11.74 -18.94 -4.58
C ARG A 148 11.20 -20.37 -4.64
N GLN A 149 10.70 -20.90 -3.52
CA GLN A 149 10.07 -22.22 -3.48
C GLN A 149 8.87 -22.29 -4.45
N LEU A 150 7.99 -21.30 -4.41
CA LEU A 150 6.81 -21.25 -5.28
C LEU A 150 7.16 -21.09 -6.77
N GLN A 151 8.20 -20.30 -7.07
CA GLN A 151 8.73 -20.17 -8.43
C GLN A 151 9.32 -21.49 -8.96
N GLN A 152 10.02 -22.26 -8.11
CA GLN A 152 10.55 -23.58 -8.49
C GLN A 152 9.43 -24.61 -8.74
N GLN A 153 8.32 -24.52 -8.01
CA GLN A 153 7.17 -25.40 -8.20
C GLN A 153 6.40 -25.09 -9.49
N LYS A 154 6.09 -23.81 -9.72
CA LYS A 154 5.38 -23.35 -10.92
C LYS A 154 5.77 -21.88 -11.19
N PRO A 155 6.59 -21.62 -12.21
CA PRO A 155 6.95 -20.27 -12.60
C PRO A 155 5.73 -19.43 -12.93
N ARG A 156 5.61 -18.27 -12.27
CA ARG A 156 4.45 -17.38 -12.37
C ARG A 156 4.89 -15.92 -12.31
N PRO A 157 4.13 -15.00 -12.93
CA PRO A 157 4.36 -13.56 -12.79
C PRO A 157 4.31 -13.11 -11.32
N LEU A 158 5.21 -12.20 -10.93
CA LEU A 158 5.29 -11.67 -9.57
C LEU A 158 4.79 -10.22 -9.55
N PHE A 159 3.80 -9.96 -8.71
CA PHE A 159 3.42 -8.61 -8.31
C PHE A 159 3.98 -8.26 -6.94
N ILE A 160 4.19 -6.98 -6.70
CA ILE A 160 4.60 -6.46 -5.41
C ILE A 160 3.65 -5.33 -5.05
N THR A 161 3.14 -5.31 -3.83
CA THR A 161 2.22 -4.27 -3.38
C THR A 161 2.43 -3.88 -1.93
N GLY A 162 1.90 -2.72 -1.56
CA GLY A 162 1.91 -2.27 -0.18
C GLY A 162 1.17 -0.95 -0.01
N HIS A 163 0.62 -0.77 1.18
CA HIS A 163 -0.01 0.45 1.63
C HIS A 163 0.90 1.19 2.63
N SER A 164 0.95 2.52 2.59
CA SER A 164 1.69 3.33 3.56
C SER A 164 3.20 2.97 3.61
N LEU A 165 3.74 2.74 4.81
CA LEU A 165 5.04 2.13 5.08
C LEU A 165 5.29 0.86 4.24
N GLY A 166 4.27 0.03 4.04
CA GLY A 166 4.35 -1.15 3.18
C GLY A 166 4.67 -0.81 1.71
N GLY A 167 4.21 0.34 1.21
CA GLY A 167 4.59 0.83 -0.13
C GLY A 167 6.08 1.20 -0.22
N ALA A 168 6.67 1.71 0.86
CA ALA A 168 8.11 1.93 0.92
C ALA A 168 8.89 0.60 0.98
N MET A 169 8.42 -0.39 1.75
CA MET A 169 9.01 -1.72 1.76
C MET A 169 8.92 -2.38 0.36
N ALA A 170 7.78 -2.23 -0.34
CA ALA A 170 7.61 -2.69 -1.71
C ALA A 170 8.62 -2.05 -2.68
N THR A 171 8.93 -0.76 -2.50
CA THR A 171 9.99 -0.08 -3.27
C THR A 171 11.35 -0.76 -3.08
N ILE A 172 11.73 -1.02 -1.83
CA ILE A 172 13.04 -1.58 -1.52
C ILE A 172 13.11 -3.05 -1.98
N ALA A 173 12.02 -3.82 -1.83
CA ALA A 173 11.92 -5.18 -2.33
C ALA A 173 12.11 -5.24 -3.86
N ALA A 174 11.47 -4.34 -4.59
CA ALA A 174 11.66 -4.21 -6.03
C ALA A 174 13.11 -3.82 -6.39
N ALA A 175 13.76 -2.95 -5.61
CA ALA A 175 15.16 -2.60 -5.80
C ALA A 175 16.10 -3.81 -5.58
N LYS A 176 15.85 -4.63 -4.55
CA LYS A 176 16.62 -5.87 -4.31
C LYS A 176 16.46 -6.84 -5.46
N LEU A 177 15.24 -7.04 -5.97
CA LEU A 177 14.99 -7.91 -7.12
C LEU A 177 15.66 -7.40 -8.40
N LEU A 178 15.65 -6.07 -8.64
CA LEU A 178 16.41 -5.47 -9.74
C LEU A 178 17.90 -5.72 -9.63
N HIS A 179 18.47 -5.50 -8.43
CA HIS A 179 19.90 -5.70 -8.20
C HIS A 179 20.32 -7.18 -8.35
N GLU A 180 19.41 -8.11 -8.08
CA GLU A 180 19.62 -9.55 -8.27
C GLU A 180 19.26 -10.05 -9.69
N ASP A 181 18.95 -9.16 -10.64
CA ASP A 181 18.47 -9.47 -11.99
C ASP A 181 17.24 -10.41 -12.02
N LYS A 182 16.36 -10.29 -11.02
CA LYS A 182 15.15 -11.10 -10.88
C LYS A 182 13.92 -10.41 -11.45
N PRO A 183 13.13 -11.11 -12.30
CA PRO A 183 11.97 -10.51 -12.90
C PRO A 183 10.82 -10.34 -11.89
N PHE A 184 10.10 -9.24 -12.05
CA PHE A 184 8.77 -9.04 -11.49
C PHE A 184 7.92 -8.32 -12.54
N THR A 185 6.61 -8.55 -12.50
CA THR A 185 5.65 -7.99 -13.45
C THR A 185 5.49 -6.50 -13.26
N SER A 186 5.05 -6.09 -12.07
CA SER A 186 4.80 -4.69 -11.74
C SER A 186 4.63 -4.48 -10.24
N VAL A 187 4.78 -3.23 -9.83
CA VAL A 187 4.58 -2.78 -8.45
C VAL A 187 3.42 -1.79 -8.41
N TYR A 188 2.51 -1.99 -7.48
CA TYR A 188 1.40 -1.09 -7.20
C TYR A 188 1.48 -0.68 -5.74
N THR A 189 1.49 0.61 -5.45
CA THR A 189 1.55 1.09 -4.06
C THR A 189 0.50 2.15 -3.80
N PHE A 190 0.01 2.19 -2.57
CA PHE A 190 -1.06 3.08 -2.14
C PHE A 190 -0.55 3.90 -0.95
N GLY A 191 -0.63 5.24 -1.01
CA GLY A 191 -0.14 6.09 0.08
C GLY A 191 1.38 6.00 0.32
N GLN A 192 2.17 5.61 -0.68
CA GLN A 192 3.61 5.39 -0.49
C GLN A 192 4.39 6.67 -0.10
N PRO A 193 5.15 6.68 1.02
CA PRO A 193 6.14 7.73 1.32
C PRO A 193 7.40 7.63 0.45
N ARG A 194 8.25 8.66 0.45
CA ARG A 194 9.52 8.65 -0.29
C ARG A 194 10.51 7.69 0.36
N ALA A 195 10.89 6.64 -0.37
CA ALA A 195 11.76 5.59 0.16
C ALA A 195 13.23 5.71 -0.25
N VAL A 196 13.54 6.56 -1.23
CA VAL A 196 14.86 6.60 -1.88
C VAL A 196 15.32 8.02 -2.10
N THR A 197 16.64 8.21 -2.19
CA THR A 197 17.20 9.52 -2.57
C THR A 197 16.98 9.82 -4.05
N ARG A 198 17.15 11.10 -4.44
CA ARG A 198 16.93 11.56 -5.81
C ARG A 198 17.77 10.82 -6.85
N ASP A 199 19.03 10.52 -6.56
CA ASP A 199 19.91 9.83 -7.50
C ASP A 199 19.54 8.35 -7.64
N THR A 200 19.23 7.68 -6.52
CA THR A 200 18.65 6.33 -6.55
C THR A 200 17.35 6.28 -7.34
N ALA A 201 16.48 7.28 -7.18
CA ALA A 201 15.22 7.35 -7.90
C ALA A 201 15.42 7.46 -9.42
N ARG A 202 16.44 8.19 -9.87
CA ARG A 202 16.80 8.29 -11.30
C ARG A 202 17.21 6.93 -11.86
N LEU A 203 18.10 6.23 -11.15
CA LEU A 203 18.56 4.89 -11.53
C LEU A 203 17.40 3.89 -11.56
N PHE A 204 16.58 3.86 -10.50
CA PHE A 204 15.41 2.99 -10.43
C PHE A 204 14.43 3.25 -11.57
N ASN A 205 14.16 4.51 -11.88
CA ASN A 205 13.20 4.89 -12.92
C ASN A 205 13.69 4.57 -14.33
N ALA A 206 15.00 4.56 -14.58
CA ALA A 206 15.55 4.14 -15.85
C ALA A 206 15.14 2.69 -16.19
N GLU A 207 15.10 1.82 -15.17
CA GLU A 207 14.79 0.40 -15.33
C GLU A 207 13.29 0.07 -15.18
N CYS A 208 12.59 0.73 -14.25
CA CYS A 208 11.30 0.24 -13.76
C CYS A 208 10.13 1.21 -13.87
N LYS A 209 10.32 2.44 -14.35
CA LYS A 209 9.25 3.45 -14.33
C LYS A 209 7.97 2.98 -15.05
N SER A 210 8.10 2.21 -16.13
CA SER A 210 6.96 1.72 -16.92
C SER A 210 6.10 0.66 -16.22
N ARG A 211 6.61 0.04 -15.14
CA ARG A 211 5.95 -1.04 -14.39
C ARG A 211 5.81 -0.77 -12.90
N TYR A 212 5.94 0.48 -12.48
CA TYR A 212 5.81 0.92 -11.09
C TYR A 212 4.76 2.02 -10.99
N PHE A 213 3.67 1.77 -10.27
CA PHE A 213 2.48 2.62 -10.22
C PHE A 213 2.16 3.03 -8.79
N ARG A 214 2.15 4.35 -8.54
CA ARG A 214 1.91 4.91 -7.21
C ARG A 214 0.62 5.68 -7.17
N PHE A 215 -0.30 5.24 -6.33
CA PHE A 215 -1.57 5.90 -6.07
C PHE A 215 -1.43 6.84 -4.87
N HIS A 216 -1.92 8.06 -5.06
CA HIS A 216 -1.95 9.10 -4.05
C HIS A 216 -3.38 9.63 -3.94
N ASN A 217 -3.95 9.55 -2.74
CA ASN A 217 -5.30 9.99 -2.50
C ASN A 217 -5.35 11.43 -2.00
N ASN A 218 -5.97 12.31 -2.78
CA ASN A 218 -6.32 13.68 -2.41
C ASN A 218 -5.22 14.44 -1.66
N ASN A 219 -5.39 14.64 -0.35
CA ASN A 219 -4.49 15.41 0.51
C ASN A 219 -3.56 14.52 1.37
N ASP A 220 -3.42 13.24 1.04
CA ASP A 220 -2.59 12.29 1.79
C ASP A 220 -1.14 12.81 1.96
N ILE A 221 -0.84 13.24 3.19
CA ILE A 221 0.43 13.85 3.57
C ILE A 221 1.57 12.84 3.69
N VAL A 222 1.29 11.56 3.92
CA VAL A 222 2.32 10.52 4.10
C VAL A 222 3.19 10.41 2.87
N THR A 223 2.58 10.52 1.70
CA THR A 223 3.31 10.53 0.43
C THR A 223 4.30 11.69 0.32
N ARG A 224 4.16 12.74 1.13
CA ARG A 224 5.05 13.91 1.15
C ARG A 224 6.19 13.76 2.15
N ALA A 225 6.26 12.66 2.90
CA ALA A 225 7.32 12.35 3.84
C ALA A 225 8.28 11.27 3.30
N PRO A 226 9.59 11.31 3.62
CA PRO A 226 10.35 12.50 4.02
C PRO A 226 10.26 13.63 2.98
N ALA A 227 10.49 14.88 3.40
CA ALA A 227 10.42 16.04 2.53
C ALA A 227 11.47 16.01 1.40
N ARG A 228 11.15 16.60 0.24
CA ARG A 228 12.09 16.66 -0.91
C ARG A 228 13.39 17.39 -0.58
N MET A 229 13.33 18.42 0.26
CA MET A 229 14.50 19.17 0.73
C MET A 229 15.51 18.31 1.49
N MET A 230 15.08 17.16 2.03
CA MET A 230 15.95 16.18 2.68
C MET A 230 16.65 15.24 1.67
N GLY A 231 16.52 15.48 0.37
CA GLY A 231 17.19 14.71 -0.69
C GLY A 231 16.42 13.47 -1.18
N TYR A 232 15.22 13.23 -0.66
CA TYR A 232 14.37 12.10 -1.04
C TYR A 232 13.48 12.39 -2.25
N SER A 233 13.21 11.34 -3.04
CA SER A 233 12.38 11.42 -4.25
C SER A 233 11.46 10.21 -4.36
N HIS A 234 10.42 10.39 -5.17
CA HIS A 234 9.56 9.31 -5.60
C HIS A 234 10.08 8.61 -6.86
N ILE A 235 9.55 7.41 -7.09
CA ILE A 235 9.77 6.59 -8.28
C ILE A 235 8.44 6.25 -8.97
N GLY A 236 8.52 5.63 -10.14
CA GLY A 236 7.36 5.15 -10.89
C GLY A 236 6.47 6.25 -11.46
N ARG A 237 5.32 5.83 -11.99
CA ARG A 237 4.26 6.71 -12.48
C ARG A 237 3.37 7.13 -11.31
N TYR A 238 3.01 8.40 -11.28
CA TYR A 238 2.13 8.99 -10.28
C TYR A 238 0.69 8.96 -10.78
N LEU A 239 -0.20 8.41 -9.96
CA LEU A 239 -1.65 8.38 -10.16
C LEU A 239 -2.31 9.12 -9.00
N TYR A 240 -3.05 10.18 -9.33
CA TYR A 240 -3.76 11.00 -8.36
C TYR A 240 -5.22 10.57 -8.28
N ILE A 241 -5.74 10.35 -7.07
CA ILE A 241 -7.15 10.12 -6.81
C ILE A 241 -7.72 11.45 -6.29
N SER A 242 -8.71 12.00 -6.98
CA SER A 242 -9.38 13.23 -6.56
C SER A 242 -10.36 12.99 -5.40
N SER A 243 -10.84 14.06 -4.77
CA SER A 243 -11.92 13.99 -3.77
C SER A 243 -13.20 13.32 -4.31
N GLU A 244 -13.41 13.36 -5.63
CA GLU A 244 -14.51 12.69 -6.33
C GLU A 244 -14.22 11.22 -6.67
N GLN A 245 -13.12 10.64 -6.14
CA GLN A 245 -12.69 9.26 -6.38
C GLN A 245 -12.32 8.95 -7.84
N GLN A 246 -11.94 9.97 -8.61
CA GLN A 246 -11.48 9.81 -9.99
C GLN A 246 -9.95 9.68 -10.05
N ILE A 247 -9.46 8.76 -10.89
CA ILE A 247 -8.02 8.48 -11.02
C ILE A 247 -7.45 9.18 -12.25
N HIS A 248 -6.50 10.09 -12.03
CA HIS A 248 -5.85 10.88 -13.07
C HIS A 248 -4.40 10.41 -13.28
N GLN A 249 -4.03 10.18 -14.54
CA GLN A 249 -2.66 9.85 -14.96
C GLN A 249 -1.88 11.12 -15.31
N GLU A 250 -0.62 11.19 -14.87
CA GLU A 250 0.35 12.23 -15.27
C GLU A 250 -0.20 13.67 -15.26
N VAL A 251 -0.61 14.09 -14.07
CA VAL A 251 -1.21 15.38 -13.79
C VAL A 251 -0.13 16.48 -13.78
N GLY A 252 0.47 16.77 -14.94
CA GLY A 252 1.52 17.80 -15.08
C GLY A 252 1.09 19.20 -14.60
N LEU A 253 -0.22 19.44 -14.44
CA LEU A 253 -0.80 20.67 -13.90
C LEU A 253 -0.98 20.62 -12.37
N TRP A 254 -1.31 19.47 -11.78
CA TRP A 254 -1.38 19.31 -10.32
C TRP A 254 -0.01 19.45 -9.67
N PHE A 255 1.05 18.91 -10.31
CA PHE A 255 2.42 19.11 -9.83
C PHE A 255 2.80 20.59 -9.73
N LYS A 256 2.35 21.44 -10.67
CA LYS A 256 2.57 22.90 -10.59
C LYS A 256 1.76 23.56 -9.48
N PHE A 257 0.54 23.09 -9.21
CA PHE A 257 -0.28 23.58 -8.10
C PHE A 257 0.27 23.14 -6.73
N VAL A 258 0.69 21.89 -6.56
CA VAL A 258 1.30 21.40 -5.32
C VAL A 258 2.66 22.06 -5.05
N ASP A 259 3.51 22.22 -6.06
CA ASP A 259 4.78 22.94 -5.90
C ASP A 259 4.55 24.43 -5.52
N TYR A 260 3.41 25.04 -5.88
CA TYR A 260 3.00 26.38 -5.42
C TYR A 260 2.54 26.40 -3.95
N VAL A 261 2.03 25.26 -3.46
CA VAL A 261 1.49 25.08 -2.10
C VAL A 261 2.53 24.46 -1.15
N ASP A 262 3.74 24.10 -1.61
CA ASP A 262 4.86 23.67 -0.74
C ASP A 262 5.22 24.74 0.32
N GLY A 263 4.94 26.02 0.05
CA GLY A 263 5.04 27.12 1.02
C GLY A 263 3.89 27.22 2.04
N ALA A 264 2.80 26.48 1.84
CA ALA A 264 1.59 26.47 2.67
C ALA A 264 1.37 25.15 3.44
N VAL A 265 2.31 24.20 3.37
CA VAL A 265 2.25 22.92 4.10
C VAL A 265 2.26 23.12 5.61
N SER A 266 2.89 24.19 6.11
CA SER A 266 2.89 24.53 7.54
C SER A 266 1.50 24.92 8.07
N ALA A 267 0.59 25.40 7.22
CA ALA A 267 -0.78 25.74 7.62
C ALA A 267 -1.74 24.55 7.53
N LEU A 268 -1.48 23.58 6.65
CA LEU A 268 -2.27 22.36 6.50
C LEU A 268 -2.07 21.35 7.65
N LEU A 269 -0.93 21.41 8.35
CA LEU A 269 -0.66 20.57 9.51
C LEU A 269 -1.59 20.86 10.71
N GLU A 270 -2.26 22.01 10.75
CA GLU A 270 -3.22 22.35 11.82
C GLU A 270 -4.54 21.55 11.73
N GLU A 271 -4.86 20.94 10.58
CA GLU A 271 -6.08 20.14 10.35
C GLU A 271 -5.83 18.61 10.30
N GLY A 272 -4.76 18.12 10.97
CA GLY A 272 -4.19 16.77 10.80
C GLY A 272 -5.11 15.52 10.83
N ILE A 273 -6.38 15.63 11.22
CA ILE A 273 -7.34 14.52 11.22
C ILE A 273 -7.77 14.14 9.79
N ASP A 274 -8.15 15.12 8.95
CA ASP A 274 -8.63 14.85 7.58
C ASP A 274 -7.51 14.28 6.68
N LEU A 275 -6.26 14.68 6.94
CA LEU A 275 -5.08 14.24 6.18
C LEU A 275 -4.73 12.76 6.41
N VAL A 276 -4.93 12.26 7.64
CA VAL A 276 -4.71 10.85 8.00
C VAL A 276 -5.87 10.00 7.53
N GLU A 277 -7.11 10.52 7.56
CA GLU A 277 -8.27 9.79 7.05
C GLU A 277 -8.14 9.51 5.55
N ASP A 278 -7.61 10.44 4.76
CA ASP A 278 -7.34 10.24 3.33
C ASP A 278 -6.27 9.18 3.04
N HIS A 279 -5.51 8.79 4.07
CA HIS A 279 -4.53 7.72 4.00
C HIS A 279 -5.14 6.32 4.22
N ASP A 280 -6.44 6.17 4.50
CA ASP A 280 -7.02 4.84 4.69
C ASP A 280 -7.02 4.01 3.39
N ILE A 281 -6.49 2.78 3.46
CA ILE A 281 -6.48 1.81 2.35
C ILE A 281 -7.88 1.56 1.77
N ASP A 282 -8.94 1.70 2.57
CA ASP A 282 -10.31 1.55 2.09
C ASP A 282 -10.71 2.64 1.09
N LYS A 283 -10.23 3.87 1.25
CA LYS A 283 -10.46 4.95 0.27
C LYS A 283 -9.74 4.65 -1.05
N TYR A 284 -8.51 4.15 -0.98
CA TYR A 284 -7.77 3.71 -2.16
C TYR A 284 -8.47 2.57 -2.89
N LEU A 285 -8.92 1.54 -2.15
CA LEU A 285 -9.65 0.39 -2.70
C LEU A 285 -10.97 0.83 -3.35
N ALA A 286 -11.71 1.74 -2.73
CA ALA A 286 -12.93 2.30 -3.29
C ALA A 286 -12.70 3.00 -4.63
N ALA A 287 -11.64 3.82 -4.74
CA ALA A 287 -11.27 4.50 -5.98
C ALA A 287 -10.97 3.50 -7.10
N VAL A 288 -10.08 2.53 -6.86
CA VAL A 288 -9.66 1.57 -7.89
C VAL A 288 -10.77 0.59 -8.26
N THR A 289 -11.72 0.33 -7.36
CA THR A 289 -12.90 -0.50 -7.64
C THR A 289 -13.77 0.14 -8.72
N LYS A 290 -13.98 1.45 -8.65
CA LYS A 290 -14.75 2.22 -9.63
C LYS A 290 -13.96 2.56 -10.90
N TRP A 291 -12.66 2.32 -10.91
CA TRP A 291 -11.78 2.77 -11.97
C TRP A 291 -11.79 1.81 -13.16
N ASP A 292 -12.20 2.31 -14.32
CA ASP A 292 -12.03 1.64 -15.60
C ASP A 292 -11.06 2.43 -16.48
N LEU A 293 -10.03 1.74 -16.97
CA LEU A 293 -9.02 2.30 -17.88
C LEU A 293 -9.52 2.40 -19.33
N MET A 294 -10.75 1.96 -19.59
CA MET A 294 -11.43 2.08 -20.87
C MET A 294 -12.56 3.12 -20.77
N ALA A 295 -12.16 4.38 -20.83
CA ALA A 295 -12.93 5.51 -21.31
C ALA A 295 -12.03 6.34 -22.24
#